data_AF-U1PYI0-F1
#
_entry.id   AF-U1PYI0-F1
#
_cell.length_a   1.000
_cell.length_b   1.000
_cell.length_c   1.000
_cell.angle_alpha   90.00
_cell.angle_beta   90.00
_cell.angle_gamma   90.00
#
_symmetry.space_group_name_H-M   'P 1'
#
loop_
_entity.id
_entity.type
_entity.pdbx_description
1 polymer ?
#
loop_
_entity_poly.entity_id
_entity_poly.type
_entity_poly.pdbx_seq_one_letter_code
_entity_poly.pdbx_strand_id
1 'polypeptide(L)'
;LIGYIAGSNATELSKMTQLLFPEEFGSSRVIPDAHILTELMSPWGDATIPFISKRDGSIDALQTTYRGKQYEFRDDILFSYLKVPPGSGLDRIEFPGWLCRQDGPEGYHSVYEYTLDIVRAEAGIGRGYPEILQQADSDAVLDAHDRKQFNRIVQRWADSNDVSLEWDAKALSKELRRR
;
A
#
# COMPACT_ATOMS: atom_id res chain seq x y z
N LEU A 1 -5.99 12.44 0.66
CA LEU A 1 -5.33 11.35 1.41
C LEU A 1 -5.57 10.08 0.63
N ILE A 2 -4.52 9.55 0.02
CA ILE A 2 -4.56 8.30 -0.76
C ILE A 2 -3.41 7.43 -0.27
N GLY A 3 -3.63 6.12 -0.21
CA GLY A 3 -2.59 5.13 -0.01
C GLY A 3 -2.12 4.62 -1.38
N TYR A 4 -0.82 4.58 -1.61
CA TYR A 4 -0.23 4.04 -2.84
C TYR A 4 0.61 2.81 -2.48
N ILE A 5 0.39 1.71 -3.19
CA ILE A 5 1.08 0.44 -2.97
C ILE A 5 1.66 0.00 -4.31
N ALA A 6 2.99 0.08 -4.44
CA ALA A 6 3.67 -0.36 -5.65
C ALA A 6 3.70 -1.90 -5.74
N GLY A 7 3.45 -2.46 -6.92
CA GLY A 7 3.56 -3.90 -7.19
C GLY A 7 2.67 -4.76 -6.30
N SER A 8 1.35 -4.53 -6.37
CA SER A 8 0.39 -5.18 -5.47
C SER A 8 0.29 -6.70 -5.69
N ASN A 9 0.40 -7.45 -4.60
CA ASN A 9 0.13 -8.90 -4.55
C ASN A 9 -1.27 -9.23 -4.01
N ALA A 10 -2.16 -8.24 -4.06
CA ALA A 10 -3.50 -8.38 -3.53
C ALA A 10 -4.36 -9.36 -4.36
N THR A 11 -5.36 -9.96 -3.72
CA THR A 11 -6.11 -11.11 -4.28
C THR A 11 -7.62 -10.97 -4.09
N GLU A 12 -8.12 -9.75 -3.88
CA GLU A 12 -9.52 -9.51 -3.57
C GLU A 12 -10.43 -9.92 -4.73
N LEU A 13 -10.10 -9.55 -5.97
CA LEU A 13 -10.92 -9.88 -7.13
C LEU A 13 -10.91 -11.38 -7.40
N SER A 14 -9.73 -12.01 -7.39
CA SER A 14 -9.58 -13.46 -7.56
C SER A 14 -10.34 -14.26 -6.48
N LYS A 15 -10.27 -13.84 -5.22
CA LYS A 15 -11.08 -14.43 -4.14
C LYS A 15 -12.58 -14.19 -4.33
N MET A 16 -13.00 -12.98 -4.72
CA MET A 16 -14.40 -12.67 -4.99
C MET A 16 -14.96 -13.53 -6.13
N THR A 17 -14.21 -13.70 -7.22
CA THR A 17 -14.59 -14.58 -8.33
C THR A 17 -14.73 -16.03 -7.85
N GLN A 18 -13.80 -16.54 -7.03
CA GLN A 18 -13.90 -17.89 -6.47
C GLN A 18 -15.14 -18.08 -5.59
N LEU A 19 -15.51 -17.05 -4.79
CA LEU A 19 -16.71 -17.09 -3.95
C LEU A 19 -18.01 -17.03 -4.78
N LEU A 20 -18.01 -16.33 -5.91
CA LEU A 20 -19.17 -16.23 -6.81
C LEU A 20 -19.36 -17.49 -7.66
N PHE A 21 -18.27 -18.17 -8.01
CA PHE A 21 -18.27 -19.36 -8.87
C PHE A 21 -17.57 -20.55 -8.20
N PRO A 22 -18.09 -21.04 -7.05
CA PRO A 22 -17.44 -22.08 -6.25
C PRO A 22 -17.36 -23.42 -6.99
N GLU A 23 -18.29 -23.73 -7.88
CA GLU A 23 -18.27 -24.97 -8.68
C GLU A 23 -17.14 -24.98 -9.72
N GLU A 24 -16.79 -23.81 -10.27
CA GLU A 24 -15.75 -23.69 -11.31
C GLU A 24 -14.36 -23.57 -10.70
N PHE A 25 -14.23 -22.77 -9.63
CA PHE A 25 -12.92 -22.46 -9.05
C PHE A 25 -12.63 -23.20 -7.75
N GLY A 26 -13.62 -23.82 -7.09
CA GLY A 26 -13.44 -24.76 -5.98
C GLY A 26 -12.38 -24.34 -4.96
N SER A 27 -11.35 -25.20 -4.78
CA SER A 27 -10.17 -24.94 -3.94
C SER A 27 -8.93 -24.54 -4.74
N SER A 28 -9.11 -24.03 -5.96
CA SER A 28 -8.01 -23.60 -6.83
C SER A 28 -7.12 -22.58 -6.14
N ARG A 29 -5.84 -22.61 -6.47
CA ARG A 29 -4.88 -21.65 -5.95
C ARG A 29 -5.26 -20.25 -6.39
N VAL A 30 -5.46 -19.36 -5.43
CA VAL A 30 -5.66 -17.94 -5.66
C VAL A 30 -4.37 -17.33 -6.21
N ILE A 31 -4.49 -16.59 -7.32
CA ILE A 31 -3.40 -15.83 -7.93
C ILE A 31 -3.61 -14.34 -7.67
N PRO A 32 -2.54 -13.53 -7.56
CA PRO A 32 -2.69 -12.08 -7.40
C PRO A 32 -3.48 -11.44 -8.54
N ASP A 33 -4.34 -10.48 -8.19
CA ASP A 33 -5.22 -9.78 -9.12
C ASP A 33 -4.41 -9.08 -10.22
N ALA A 34 -3.22 -8.58 -9.89
CA ALA A 34 -2.31 -7.96 -10.84
C ALA A 34 -1.98 -8.89 -12.03
N HIS A 35 -1.82 -10.20 -11.82
CA HIS A 35 -1.54 -11.14 -12.91
C HIS A 35 -2.73 -11.34 -13.85
N ILE A 36 -3.95 -11.18 -13.36
CA ILE A 36 -5.17 -11.30 -14.17
C ILE A 36 -5.39 -10.01 -14.96
N LEU A 37 -5.28 -8.87 -14.27
CA LEU A 37 -5.64 -7.58 -14.82
C LEU A 37 -4.60 -6.99 -15.77
N THR A 38 -3.31 -7.33 -15.60
CA THR A 38 -2.23 -6.74 -16.41
C THR A 38 -2.45 -6.89 -17.90
N GLU A 39 -2.92 -8.05 -18.36
CA GLU A 39 -3.18 -8.32 -19.78
C GLU A 39 -4.48 -7.68 -20.31
N LEU A 40 -5.39 -7.30 -19.40
CA LEU A 40 -6.69 -6.69 -19.74
C LEU A 40 -6.63 -5.15 -19.80
N MET A 41 -5.55 -4.57 -19.29
CA MET A 41 -5.38 -3.12 -19.15
C MET A 41 -4.43 -2.55 -20.19
N SER A 42 -4.70 -1.32 -20.61
CA SER A 42 -3.87 -0.58 -21.57
C SER A 42 -2.40 -0.48 -21.10
N PRO A 43 -1.43 -0.33 -22.01
CA PRO A 43 -0.01 -0.42 -21.66
C PRO A 43 0.48 0.58 -20.61
N TRP A 44 -0.17 1.75 -20.49
CA TRP A 44 0.21 2.79 -19.53
C TRP A 44 -1.00 3.59 -19.07
N GLY A 45 -0.99 3.97 -17.80
CA GLY A 45 -1.94 4.89 -17.19
C GLY A 45 -3.32 4.31 -16.93
N ASP A 46 -3.65 3.13 -17.44
CA ASP A 46 -4.99 2.55 -17.26
C ASP A 46 -5.28 2.24 -15.79
N ALA A 47 -6.53 2.40 -15.39
CA ALA A 47 -6.97 2.12 -14.03
C ALA A 47 -8.31 1.40 -14.02
N THR A 48 -8.48 0.47 -13.08
CA THR A 48 -9.78 -0.15 -12.87
C THR A 48 -10.77 0.85 -12.28
N ILE A 49 -12.06 0.49 -12.34
CA ILE A 49 -13.06 1.18 -11.53
C ILE A 49 -12.72 1.10 -10.02
N PRO A 50 -13.28 1.99 -9.19
CA PRO A 50 -13.26 1.85 -7.74
C PRO A 50 -13.99 0.60 -7.26
N PHE A 51 -13.32 -0.20 -6.45
CA PHE A 51 -13.89 -1.35 -5.73
C PHE A 51 -13.97 -1.05 -4.24
N ILE A 52 -14.95 -1.62 -3.55
CA ILE A 52 -15.06 -1.52 -2.09
C ILE A 52 -14.07 -2.51 -1.45
N SER A 53 -13.22 -2.02 -0.55
CA SER A 53 -12.26 -2.85 0.18
C SER A 53 -12.95 -3.59 1.31
N LYS A 54 -13.02 -4.92 1.22
CA LYS A 54 -13.50 -5.81 2.30
C LYS A 54 -12.31 -6.59 2.89
N ARG A 55 -11.74 -6.09 3.99
CA ARG A 55 -10.61 -6.74 4.70
C ARG A 55 -11.10 -7.51 5.91
N ASP A 56 -11.36 -8.81 5.74
CA ASP A 56 -11.53 -9.85 6.78
C ASP A 56 -12.10 -9.35 8.13
N GLY A 57 -13.19 -8.58 8.10
CA GLY A 57 -13.92 -8.09 9.28
C GLY A 57 -13.27 -6.94 10.07
N SER A 58 -11.97 -6.67 9.89
CA SER A 58 -11.25 -5.63 10.66
C SER A 58 -11.76 -4.23 10.37
N ILE A 59 -11.97 -3.88 9.10
CA ILE A 59 -12.55 -2.59 8.67
C ILE A 59 -14.05 -2.55 8.96
N ASP A 60 -14.74 -3.67 8.81
CA ASP A 60 -16.19 -3.78 9.01
C ASP A 60 -16.59 -3.46 10.46
N ALA A 61 -15.69 -3.72 11.43
CA ALA A 61 -15.89 -3.39 12.84
C ALA A 61 -15.45 -1.97 13.22
N LEU A 62 -14.80 -1.22 12.32
CA LEU A 62 -14.37 0.14 12.61
C LEU A 62 -15.58 1.07 12.63
N GLN A 63 -15.87 1.58 13.81
CA GLN A 63 -16.86 2.62 14.05
C GLN A 63 -16.25 3.71 14.92
N THR A 64 -16.63 4.96 14.69
CA THR A 64 -16.21 6.07 15.55
C THR A 64 -17.29 7.13 15.66
N THR A 65 -17.27 7.89 16.75
CA THR A 65 -18.15 9.04 16.95
C THR A 65 -17.33 10.32 16.83
N TYR A 66 -17.72 11.20 15.91
CA TYR A 66 -17.11 12.51 15.78
C TYR A 66 -18.19 13.59 15.74
N ARG A 67 -18.06 14.61 16.61
CA ARG A 67 -19.05 15.69 16.79
C ARG A 67 -20.50 15.17 16.96
N GLY A 68 -20.67 14.10 17.73
CA GLY A 68 -21.99 13.51 18.01
C GLY A 68 -22.59 12.69 16.86
N LYS A 69 -21.89 12.56 15.72
CA LYS A 69 -22.31 11.70 14.61
C LYS A 69 -21.51 10.40 14.62
N GLN A 70 -22.21 9.27 14.47
CA GLN A 70 -21.58 7.97 14.26
C GLN A 70 -21.12 7.82 12.81
N TYR A 71 -19.95 7.22 12.63
CA TYR A 71 -19.36 6.89 11.36
C TYR A 71 -18.98 5.41 11.35
N GLU A 72 -19.34 4.72 10.27
CA GLU A 72 -18.94 3.34 10.00
C GLU A 72 -18.06 3.34 8.75
N PHE A 73 -16.95 2.60 8.79
CA PHE A 73 -15.97 2.63 7.69
C PHE A 73 -16.07 1.43 6.75
N ARG A 74 -17.03 0.54 7.01
CA ARG A 74 -17.23 -0.74 6.34
C ARG A 74 -17.28 -0.66 4.80
N ASP A 75 -17.89 0.39 4.27
CA ASP A 75 -18.08 0.60 2.83
C ASP A 75 -17.38 1.87 2.32
N ASP A 76 -16.55 2.48 3.16
CA ASP A 76 -16.02 3.82 2.93
C ASP A 76 -14.53 3.84 2.59
N ILE A 77 -13.88 2.68 2.51
CA ILE A 77 -12.53 2.54 1.96
C ILE A 77 -12.62 1.77 0.65
N LEU A 78 -12.19 2.42 -0.43
CA LEU A 78 -12.19 1.88 -1.78
C LEU A 78 -10.76 1.70 -2.26
N PHE A 79 -10.61 0.91 -3.31
CA PHE A 79 -9.34 0.73 -4.00
C PHE A 79 -9.53 0.61 -5.51
N SER A 80 -8.48 0.93 -6.25
CA SER A 80 -8.35 0.68 -7.69
C SER A 80 -6.95 0.20 -8.00
N TYR A 81 -6.82 -0.59 -9.07
CA TYR A 81 -5.52 -0.93 -9.63
C TYR A 81 -5.14 0.08 -10.71
N LEU A 82 -3.89 0.51 -10.73
CA LEU A 82 -3.31 1.44 -11.69
C LEU A 82 -2.11 0.77 -12.38
N LYS A 83 -2.03 0.87 -13.71
CA LYS A 83 -0.92 0.34 -14.50
C LYS A 83 0.07 1.46 -14.86
N VAL A 84 1.21 1.50 -14.18
CA VAL A 84 2.30 2.45 -14.50
C VAL A 84 3.62 1.70 -14.74
N PRO A 85 4.00 1.39 -15.99
CA PRO A 85 5.33 0.85 -16.28
C PRO A 85 6.41 1.92 -16.01
N PRO A 86 7.67 1.51 -15.74
CA PRO A 86 8.24 0.16 -15.77
C PRO A 86 8.02 -0.66 -14.48
N GLY A 87 7.07 -0.30 -13.61
CA GLY A 87 6.78 -1.04 -12.38
C GLY A 87 6.63 -2.55 -12.57
N SER A 88 6.89 -3.32 -11.51
CA SER A 88 6.93 -4.79 -11.55
C SER A 88 5.56 -5.46 -11.68
N GLY A 89 4.47 -4.69 -11.76
CA GLY A 89 3.11 -5.17 -11.83
C GLY A 89 2.11 -4.03 -11.84
N LEU A 90 0.90 -4.29 -11.33
CA LEU A 90 -0.10 -3.25 -11.08
C LEU A 90 0.09 -2.65 -9.70
N ASP A 91 0.01 -1.34 -9.63
CA ASP A 91 -0.01 -0.62 -8.38
C ASP A 91 -1.43 -0.55 -7.85
N ARG A 92 -1.59 -0.46 -6.54
CA ARG A 92 -2.89 -0.34 -5.90
C ARG A 92 -3.00 1.02 -5.22
N ILE A 93 -4.10 1.71 -5.50
CA ILE A 93 -4.43 2.98 -4.88
C ILE A 93 -5.62 2.75 -3.97
N GLU A 94 -5.49 3.10 -2.70
CA GLU A 94 -6.56 3.01 -1.70
C GLU A 94 -6.98 4.40 -1.27
N PHE A 95 -8.28 4.62 -1.12
CA PHE A 95 -8.82 5.96 -0.89
C PHE A 95 -10.18 5.90 -0.20
N PRO A 96 -10.56 6.97 0.53
CA PRO A 96 -11.87 7.03 1.13
C PRO A 96 -12.95 7.29 0.07
N GLY A 97 -14.13 6.67 0.24
CA GLY A 97 -15.21 6.67 -0.74
C GLY A 97 -15.82 8.05 -1.03
N TRP A 98 -15.57 9.05 -0.17
CA TRP A 98 -16.01 10.41 -0.45
C TRP A 98 -15.36 11.00 -1.71
N LEU A 99 -14.16 10.53 -2.11
CA LEU A 99 -13.51 10.99 -3.35
C LEU A 99 -14.37 10.70 -4.59
N CYS A 100 -15.09 9.58 -4.60
CA CYS A 100 -15.98 9.23 -5.71
C CYS A 100 -17.32 9.98 -5.65
N ARG A 101 -17.75 10.43 -4.47
CA ARG A 101 -19.06 11.06 -4.25
C ARG A 101 -19.04 12.58 -4.40
N GLN A 102 -17.87 13.19 -4.30
CA GLN A 102 -17.71 14.63 -4.39
C GLN A 102 -17.29 15.02 -5.81
N ASP A 103 -17.91 16.08 -6.33
CA ASP A 103 -17.59 16.65 -7.63
C ASP A 103 -16.12 17.10 -7.69
N GLY A 104 -15.49 16.82 -8.83
CA GLY A 104 -14.12 17.23 -9.10
C GLY A 104 -13.99 18.73 -9.39
N PRO A 105 -12.76 19.24 -9.49
CA PRO A 105 -12.51 20.55 -10.07
C PRO A 105 -12.96 20.60 -11.54
N GLU A 106 -12.98 21.79 -12.14
CA GLU A 106 -13.39 22.00 -13.53
C GLU A 106 -12.73 20.98 -14.48
N GLY A 107 -13.57 20.28 -15.26
CA GLY A 107 -13.14 19.24 -16.19
C GLY A 107 -13.16 17.80 -15.65
N TYR A 108 -13.49 17.59 -14.37
CA TYR A 108 -13.55 16.25 -13.75
C TYR A 108 -14.93 15.97 -13.15
N HIS A 109 -15.42 14.73 -13.25
CA HIS A 109 -16.70 14.35 -12.65
C HIS A 109 -16.60 14.11 -11.15
N SER A 110 -15.44 13.68 -10.67
CA SER A 110 -15.23 13.44 -9.25
C SER A 110 -13.83 13.84 -8.79
N VAL A 111 -13.68 14.08 -7.49
CA VAL A 111 -12.36 14.28 -6.88
C VAL A 111 -11.47 13.05 -7.08
N TYR A 112 -12.05 11.84 -7.17
CA TYR A 112 -11.34 10.61 -7.48
C TYR A 112 -10.62 10.68 -8.83
N GLU A 113 -11.31 11.04 -9.91
CA GLU A 113 -10.73 11.12 -11.24
C GLU A 113 -9.58 12.13 -11.30
N TYR A 114 -9.80 13.31 -10.72
CA TYR A 114 -8.77 14.33 -10.59
C TYR A 114 -7.55 13.82 -9.81
N THR A 115 -7.78 13.12 -8.70
CA THR A 115 -6.70 12.56 -7.87
C THR A 115 -5.92 11.49 -8.64
N LEU A 116 -6.61 10.63 -9.39
CA LEU A 116 -5.99 9.59 -10.20
C LEU A 116 -5.07 10.19 -11.28
N ASP A 117 -5.50 11.27 -11.93
CA ASP A 117 -4.68 11.96 -12.93
C ASP A 117 -3.45 12.65 -12.33
N ILE A 118 -3.56 13.21 -11.12
CA ILE A 118 -2.38 13.68 -10.38
C ILE A 118 -1.42 12.53 -10.11
N VAL A 119 -1.91 11.40 -9.60
CA VAL A 119 -1.06 10.22 -9.31
C VAL A 119 -0.36 9.73 -10.57
N ARG A 120 -1.08 9.68 -11.71
CA ARG A 120 -0.51 9.32 -13.01
C ARG A 120 0.58 10.30 -13.45
N ALA A 121 0.35 11.60 -13.29
CA ALA A 121 1.34 12.63 -13.62
C ALA A 121 2.61 12.47 -12.78
N GLU A 122 2.48 12.35 -11.46
CA GLU A 122 3.58 12.12 -10.53
C GLU A 122 4.35 10.84 -10.87
N ALA A 123 3.64 9.75 -11.17
CA ALA A 123 4.26 8.49 -11.55
C ALA A 123 4.91 8.56 -12.94
N GLY A 124 4.41 9.40 -13.83
CA GLY A 124 5.07 9.74 -15.10
C GLY A 124 6.41 10.44 -14.87
N ILE A 125 6.46 11.43 -13.96
CA ILE A 125 7.68 12.16 -13.62
C ILE A 125 8.70 11.24 -12.93
N GLY A 126 8.27 10.48 -11.91
CA GLY A 126 9.11 9.54 -11.17
C GLY A 126 9.37 8.21 -11.89
N ARG A 127 9.01 8.10 -13.19
CA ARG A 127 9.28 6.95 -14.07
C ARG A 127 8.76 5.63 -13.54
N GLY A 128 7.45 5.54 -13.34
CA GLY A 128 6.75 4.33 -12.89
C GLY A 128 6.45 4.30 -11.39
N TYR A 129 6.79 5.35 -10.65
CA TYR A 129 6.47 5.50 -9.24
C TYR A 129 6.32 7.01 -8.93
N PRO A 130 5.35 7.44 -8.10
CA PRO A 130 5.17 8.86 -7.80
C PRO A 130 6.45 9.51 -7.25
N GLU A 131 6.89 10.61 -7.86
CA GLU A 131 8.14 11.30 -7.49
C GLU A 131 8.16 11.70 -6.01
N ILE A 132 7.05 12.27 -5.50
CA ILE A 132 6.95 12.66 -4.10
C ILE A 132 7.16 11.48 -3.13
N LEU A 133 6.69 10.28 -3.50
CA LEU A 133 6.89 9.09 -2.68
C LEU A 133 8.32 8.56 -2.82
N GLN A 134 8.93 8.66 -4.01
CA GLN A 134 10.33 8.28 -4.21
C GLN A 134 11.26 9.10 -3.32
N GLN A 135 11.00 10.40 -3.20
CA GLN A 135 11.76 11.28 -2.32
C GLN A 135 11.55 10.91 -0.85
N ALA A 136 10.30 10.72 -0.43
CA ALA A 136 9.98 10.32 0.94
C ALA A 136 10.64 8.98 1.33
N ASP A 137 10.61 7.99 0.44
CA ASP A 137 11.26 6.69 0.64
C ASP A 137 12.78 6.86 0.75
N SER A 138 13.39 7.68 -0.11
CA SER A 138 14.84 7.94 -0.08
C SER A 138 15.28 8.58 1.23
N ASP A 139 14.48 9.50 1.77
CA ASP A 139 14.78 10.21 3.02
C ASP A 139 14.47 9.35 4.27
N ALA A 140 13.54 8.40 4.16
CA ALA A 140 13.15 7.51 5.26
C ALA A 140 14.02 6.25 5.38
N VAL A 141 14.93 6.00 4.40
CA VAL A 141 15.82 4.84 4.42
C VAL A 141 16.78 4.91 5.61
N LEU A 142 16.59 3.99 6.56
CA LEU A 142 17.56 3.77 7.64
C LEU A 142 18.74 2.96 7.11
N ASP A 143 19.90 3.60 7.06
CA ASP A 143 21.09 2.98 6.49
C ASP A 143 21.89 2.15 7.53
N ALA A 144 23.01 1.59 7.08
CA ALA A 144 23.87 0.80 7.96
C ALA A 144 24.53 1.62 9.07
N HIS A 145 24.74 2.92 8.85
CA HIS A 145 25.26 3.85 9.84
C HIS A 145 24.20 4.18 10.89
N ASP A 146 22.97 4.50 10.49
CA ASP A 146 21.85 4.77 11.38
C ASP A 146 21.59 3.60 12.33
N ARG A 147 21.61 2.37 11.79
CA ARG A 147 21.49 1.17 12.62
C ARG A 147 22.59 1.05 13.66
N LYS A 148 23.85 1.38 13.31
CA LYS A 148 24.97 1.36 14.27
C LYS A 148 24.79 2.44 15.35
N GLN A 149 24.33 3.63 14.96
CA GLN A 149 24.04 4.71 15.90
C GLN A 149 22.93 4.32 16.87
N PHE A 150 21.83 3.76 16.36
CA PHE A 150 20.73 3.25 17.16
C PHE A 150 21.20 2.20 18.17
N ASN A 151 21.91 1.16 17.71
CA ASN A 151 22.43 0.12 18.60
C ASN A 151 23.35 0.69 19.70
N ARG A 152 24.18 1.68 19.35
CA ARG A 152 25.06 2.36 20.32
C ARG A 152 24.26 3.13 21.38
N ILE A 153 23.19 3.81 21.00
CA ILE A 153 22.32 4.53 21.93
C ILE A 153 21.61 3.54 22.86
N VAL A 154 21.04 2.47 22.31
CA VAL A 154 20.36 1.41 23.06
C VAL A 154 21.32 0.73 24.04
N GLN A 155 22.55 0.42 23.61
CA GLN A 155 23.55 -0.18 24.50
C GLN A 155 23.91 0.75 25.67
N ARG A 156 24.20 2.03 25.41
CA ARG A 156 24.52 2.99 26.49
C ARG A 156 23.37 3.15 27.49
N TRP A 157 22.13 3.20 26.97
CA TRP A 157 20.95 3.27 27.82
C TRP A 157 20.85 2.03 28.70
N ALA A 158 21.03 0.83 28.13
CA ALA A 158 20.96 -0.41 28.87
C ALA A 158 22.06 -0.51 29.94
N ASP A 159 23.31 -0.14 29.60
CA ASP A 159 24.44 -0.09 30.54
C ASP A 159 24.13 0.86 31.71
N SER A 160 23.46 1.99 31.45
CA SER A 160 23.11 2.98 32.49
C SER A 160 21.92 2.57 33.37
N ASN A 161 21.12 1.61 32.93
CA ASN A 161 19.88 1.17 33.60
C ASN A 161 19.95 -0.30 34.08
N ASP A 162 21.13 -0.91 34.05
CA ASP A 162 21.36 -2.32 34.44
C ASP A 162 20.44 -3.30 33.71
N VAL A 163 20.22 -3.06 32.42
CA VAL A 163 19.42 -3.93 31.54
C VAL A 163 20.36 -4.81 30.71
N SER A 164 20.23 -6.12 30.84
CA SER A 164 20.99 -7.07 30.00
C SER A 164 20.42 -7.12 28.58
N LEU A 165 21.19 -6.65 27.60
CA LEU A 165 20.85 -6.80 26.18
C LEU A 165 21.55 -8.02 25.58
N GLU A 166 20.77 -9.00 25.14
CA GLU A 166 21.29 -10.10 24.32
C GLU A 166 21.17 -9.74 22.84
N TRP A 167 22.32 -9.58 22.17
CA TRP A 167 22.36 -9.42 20.73
C TRP A 167 22.36 -10.79 20.04
N ASP A 168 21.46 -11.00 19.08
CA ASP A 168 21.39 -12.25 18.31
C ASP A 168 22.79 -12.61 17.73
N ALA A 169 23.26 -13.82 18.03
CA ALA A 169 24.59 -14.33 17.69
C ALA A 169 24.94 -14.21 16.20
N LYS A 170 23.92 -14.16 15.32
CA LYS A 170 24.09 -13.95 13.88
C LYS A 170 24.57 -12.54 13.53
N ALA A 171 24.17 -11.53 14.31
CA ALA A 171 24.61 -10.14 14.13
C ALA A 171 26.08 -9.98 14.54
N LEU A 172 26.45 -10.56 15.69
CA LEU A 172 27.81 -10.56 16.23
C LEU A 172 28.81 -11.25 15.27
N SER A 173 28.40 -12.38 14.68
CA SER A 173 29.23 -13.14 13.74
C SER A 173 29.50 -12.39 12.42
N LYS A 174 28.54 -11.56 11.95
CA LYS A 174 28.73 -10.73 10.74
C LYS A 174 29.64 -9.52 11.00
N GLU A 175 29.66 -8.99 12.22
CA GLU A 175 30.49 -7.85 12.59
C GLU A 175 31.96 -8.25 12.81
N LEU A 176 32.20 -9.42 13.41
CA LEU A 176 33.54 -10.00 13.57
C LEU A 176 34.21 -10.37 12.24
N ARG A 177 33.45 -10.74 11.19
CA ARG A 177 34.00 -11.05 9.85
C ARG A 177 34.37 -9.82 9.01
N ARG A 178 34.03 -8.61 9.46
CA ARG A 178 34.31 -7.34 8.75
C ARG A 178 35.47 -6.56 9.37
N ARG A 179 36.10 -7.08 10.44
CA ARG A 179 37.43 -6.67 10.90
C ARG A 179 38.48 -7.59 10.29
#